data_AF-A0A7X6Y384-F1
#
_entry.id   AF-A0A7X6Y384-F1
#
_cell.length_a   1.000
_cell.length_b   1.000
_cell.length_c   1.000
_cell.angle_alpha   90.00
_cell.angle_beta   90.00
_cell.angle_gamma   90.00
#
_symmetry.space_group_name_H-M   'P 1'
#
loop_
_entity.id
_entity.type
_entity.pdbx_description
1 polymer ?
#
loop_
_entity_poly.entity_id
_entity_poly.type
_entity_poly.pdbx_seq_one_letter_code
_entity_poly.pdbx_strand_id
1 'polypeptide(L)'
;MSKHVIKYEGEDYIHKISLDGDWDFTYTPNHIFEGEKFQIPKVNEFTVKMPVPGYWDDNVERMQSSEFWETAKFNPNYRRIDYPMGASMPPDASLPYLLGVGWYRKTIYIPTDWQEREITLYVGGVVLEAWVWLNGELIKYHLGHSTPFEVSLGENLRYGEVNEIIIAVANTRTDRLGCVIRGFKGFSAGIYRTVYIKVTGKARIKDCYIYPSYLRSDYIYSGSDNENK
;
A
#
# COMPACT_ATOMS: atom_id res chain seq x y z
N MET A 1 -5.40 27.49 9.04
CA MET A 1 -5.40 26.39 8.05
C MET A 1 -4.04 26.34 7.38
N SER A 2 -3.21 25.36 7.72
CA SER A 2 -1.83 25.26 7.21
C SER A 2 -1.86 24.73 5.78
N LYS A 3 -1.48 25.56 4.81
CA LYS A 3 -1.29 25.16 3.42
C LYS A 3 0.06 24.44 3.32
N HIS A 4 0.05 23.14 3.05
CA HIS A 4 1.26 22.45 2.60
C HIS A 4 1.58 22.93 1.19
N VAL A 5 2.47 23.92 1.10
CA VAL A 5 3.07 24.35 -0.16
C VAL A 5 4.38 23.61 -0.28
N ILE A 6 4.43 22.64 -1.20
CA ILE A 6 5.62 21.85 -1.47
C ILE A 6 6.57 22.72 -2.29
N LYS A 7 7.73 23.06 -1.73
CA LYS A 7 8.81 23.77 -2.44
C LYS A 7 9.77 22.77 -3.07
N TYR A 8 10.29 23.15 -4.23
CA TYR A 8 11.05 22.34 -5.19
C TYR A 8 12.56 22.58 -5.12
N GLU A 9 13.35 21.53 -5.29
CA GLU A 9 14.74 21.53 -5.78
C GLU A 9 14.98 20.24 -6.60
N GLY A 10 15.34 20.32 -7.89
CA GLY A 10 16.00 19.21 -8.63
C GLY A 10 15.51 18.88 -10.06
N GLU A 11 16.45 18.82 -11.01
CA GLU A 11 16.33 18.48 -12.45
C GLU A 11 15.98 17.00 -12.74
N ASP A 12 15.02 16.38 -12.05
CA ASP A 12 14.61 15.00 -12.32
C ASP A 12 13.33 14.94 -13.17
N TYR A 13 13.37 14.15 -14.28
CA TYR A 13 12.24 13.91 -15.20
C TYR A 13 11.04 13.19 -14.56
N ILE A 14 11.20 12.67 -13.33
CA ILE A 14 10.16 12.00 -12.55
C ILE A 14 10.02 12.73 -11.22
N HIS A 15 8.95 13.47 -11.04
CA HIS A 15 8.65 14.10 -9.75
C HIS A 15 7.91 13.10 -8.87
N LYS A 16 8.51 12.71 -7.75
CA LYS A 16 7.86 11.90 -6.71
C LYS A 16 7.45 12.81 -5.56
N ILE A 17 6.16 12.85 -5.27
CA ILE A 17 5.59 13.67 -4.21
C ILE A 17 5.05 12.74 -3.14
N SER A 18 5.72 12.68 -1.99
CA SER A 18 5.29 11.84 -0.88
C SER A 18 3.92 12.27 -0.35
N LEU A 19 3.07 11.29 -0.08
CA LEU A 19 1.81 11.44 0.63
C LEU A 19 1.88 10.84 2.04
N ASP A 20 3.08 10.47 2.51
CA ASP A 20 3.30 9.94 3.85
C ASP A 20 2.91 10.97 4.93
N GLY A 21 2.79 10.49 6.17
CA GLY A 21 2.30 11.24 7.33
C GLY A 21 0.87 10.85 7.71
N ASP A 22 0.19 11.74 8.42
CA ASP A 22 -1.16 11.45 8.92
C ASP A 22 -2.22 11.52 7.79
N TRP A 23 -3.05 10.48 7.75
CA TRP A 23 -4.26 10.38 6.93
C TRP A 23 -5.50 10.41 7.83
N ASP A 24 -6.58 10.98 7.33
CA ASP A 24 -7.90 10.85 7.95
C ASP A 24 -8.29 9.37 7.95
N PHE A 25 -8.75 8.84 9.07
CA PHE A 25 -8.99 7.40 9.24
C PHE A 25 -10.31 7.10 9.93
N THR A 26 -10.98 6.06 9.44
CA THR A 26 -12.10 5.41 10.11
C THR A 26 -12.08 3.91 9.87
N TYR A 27 -12.88 3.16 10.61
CA TYR A 27 -12.92 1.71 10.56
C TYR A 27 -14.35 1.20 10.49
N THR A 28 -14.57 0.14 9.72
CA THR A 28 -15.84 -0.58 9.66
C THR A 28 -15.64 -2.08 9.83
N PRO A 29 -16.43 -2.77 10.66
CA PRO A 29 -16.21 -4.18 11.02
C PRO A 29 -16.65 -5.21 9.97
N ASN A 30 -17.30 -4.79 8.88
CA ASN A 30 -17.83 -5.70 7.86
C ASN A 30 -17.13 -5.50 6.52
N HIS A 31 -16.93 -6.61 5.82
CA HIS A 31 -16.47 -6.63 4.44
C HIS A 31 -17.66 -6.38 3.51
N ILE A 32 -17.84 -5.16 3.02
CA ILE A 32 -19.01 -4.79 2.20
C ILE A 32 -18.66 -4.87 0.71
N PHE A 33 -18.11 -5.98 0.21
CA PHE A 33 -17.61 -5.99 -1.18
C PHE A 33 -18.08 -7.15 -2.06
N GLU A 34 -19.09 -7.93 -1.62
CA GLU A 34 -19.82 -8.85 -2.51
C GLU A 34 -21.27 -8.39 -2.67
N GLY A 35 -21.61 -7.88 -3.86
CA GLY A 35 -22.99 -7.66 -4.29
C GLY A 35 -23.71 -6.40 -3.77
N GLU A 36 -23.25 -5.82 -2.65
CA GLU A 36 -23.78 -4.55 -2.13
C GLU A 36 -22.85 -3.39 -2.52
N LYS A 37 -23.44 -2.26 -2.92
CA LYS A 37 -22.70 -1.06 -3.35
C LYS A 37 -21.73 -0.63 -2.24
N PHE A 38 -20.49 -0.31 -2.61
CA PHE A 38 -19.50 0.30 -1.73
C PHE A 38 -20.10 1.55 -1.05
N GLN A 39 -20.35 1.48 0.25
CA GLN A 39 -20.72 2.65 1.04
C GLN A 39 -19.45 3.28 1.59
N ILE A 40 -18.94 4.29 0.89
CA ILE A 40 -17.82 5.09 1.36
C ILE A 40 -18.26 5.85 2.62
N PRO A 41 -17.50 5.78 3.73
CA PRO A 41 -17.79 6.57 4.92
C PRO A 41 -17.88 8.06 4.62
N LYS A 42 -18.76 8.76 5.32
CA LYS A 42 -18.89 10.22 5.19
C LYS A 42 -17.66 10.91 5.77
N VAL A 43 -17.34 12.09 5.26
CA VAL A 43 -16.15 12.86 5.69
C VAL A 43 -16.08 13.06 7.21
N ASN A 44 -17.21 13.25 7.88
CA ASN A 44 -17.29 13.43 9.34
C ASN A 44 -17.06 12.14 10.14
N GLU A 45 -17.09 10.97 9.51
CA GLU A 45 -16.84 9.67 10.15
C GLU A 45 -15.34 9.35 10.26
N PHE A 46 -14.49 10.08 9.53
CA PHE A 46 -13.03 10.00 9.65
C PHE A 46 -12.53 10.79 10.87
N THR A 47 -12.62 10.15 12.03
CA THR A 47 -12.37 10.78 13.34
C THR A 47 -10.95 10.62 13.85
N VAL A 48 -10.13 9.74 13.23
CA VAL A 48 -8.77 9.42 13.69
C VAL A 48 -7.73 9.88 12.67
N LYS A 49 -6.53 10.20 13.14
CA LYS A 49 -5.34 10.43 12.29
C LYS A 49 -4.43 9.21 12.33
N MET A 50 -4.32 8.51 11.20
CA MET A 50 -3.53 7.30 11.09
C MET A 50 -2.24 7.57 10.30
N PRO A 51 -1.06 7.19 10.80
CA PRO A 51 0.17 7.36 10.06
C PRO A 51 0.24 6.41 8.87
N VAL A 52 0.71 6.94 7.74
CA VAL A 52 1.10 6.19 6.56
C VAL A 52 2.55 6.54 6.25
N PRO A 53 3.49 5.58 6.21
CA PRO A 53 3.29 4.16 6.46
C PRO A 53 3.02 3.82 7.94
N GLY A 54 2.21 2.80 8.19
CA GLY A 54 1.97 2.26 9.53
C GLY A 54 1.06 1.02 9.55
N TYR A 55 1.27 0.16 10.54
CA TYR A 55 0.32 -0.92 10.88
C TYR A 55 -0.75 -0.42 11.86
N TRP A 56 -1.90 -1.08 11.84
CA TRP A 56 -3.00 -0.84 12.78
C TRP A 56 -2.58 -1.09 14.23
N ASP A 57 -1.87 -2.19 14.45
CA ASP A 57 -1.50 -2.71 15.77
C ASP A 57 -0.54 -1.76 16.51
N ASP A 58 0.33 -1.05 15.78
CA ASP A 58 1.26 -0.06 16.34
C ASP A 58 0.56 1.25 16.74
N ASN A 59 -0.72 1.42 16.36
CA ASN A 59 -1.48 2.66 16.51
C ASN A 59 -2.84 2.42 17.19
N VAL A 60 -2.96 1.34 17.95
CA VAL A 60 -4.19 0.98 18.68
C VAL A 60 -4.66 2.10 19.58
N GLU A 61 -3.76 2.79 20.28
CA GLU A 61 -4.12 3.92 21.16
C GLU A 61 -4.86 5.03 20.42
N ARG A 62 -4.49 5.29 19.15
CA ARG A 62 -5.16 6.31 18.31
C ARG A 62 -6.58 5.89 17.92
N MET A 63 -6.79 4.59 17.72
CA MET A 63 -8.10 4.05 17.38
C MET A 63 -8.98 3.90 18.61
N GLN A 64 -8.42 3.55 19.78
CA GLN A 64 -9.13 3.36 21.04
C GLN A 64 -9.91 4.60 21.50
N SER A 65 -9.45 5.81 21.14
CA SER A 65 -10.15 7.05 21.47
C SER A 65 -11.33 7.39 20.55
N SER A 66 -11.63 6.56 19.55
CA SER A 66 -12.67 6.82 18.54
C SER A 66 -13.99 6.13 18.85
N GLU A 67 -15.09 6.68 18.35
CA GLU A 67 -16.43 6.09 18.48
C GLU A 67 -16.53 4.72 17.80
N PHE A 68 -15.86 4.51 16.67
CA PHE A 68 -15.92 3.24 15.95
C PHE A 68 -15.28 2.08 16.72
N TRP A 69 -14.43 2.37 17.71
CA TRP A 69 -13.71 1.36 18.48
C TRP A 69 -14.66 0.41 19.23
N GLU A 70 -15.81 0.90 19.68
CA GLU A 70 -16.82 0.08 20.36
C GLU A 70 -17.40 -1.00 19.44
N THR A 71 -17.39 -0.75 18.12
CA THR A 71 -17.87 -1.68 17.09
C THR A 71 -16.74 -2.48 16.44
N ALA A 72 -15.50 -2.29 16.90
CA ALA A 72 -14.34 -3.00 16.39
C ALA A 72 -14.48 -4.50 16.60
N LYS A 73 -14.05 -5.28 15.60
CA LYS A 73 -14.08 -6.74 15.66
C LYS A 73 -12.68 -7.25 15.93
N PHE A 74 -12.53 -7.90 17.08
CA PHE A 74 -11.28 -8.52 17.48
C PHE A 74 -11.33 -10.01 17.20
N ASN A 75 -10.19 -10.56 16.82
CA ASN A 75 -10.05 -11.99 16.60
C ASN A 75 -9.96 -12.72 17.95
N PRO A 76 -10.92 -13.58 18.30
CA PRO A 76 -10.92 -14.27 19.60
C PRO A 76 -9.77 -15.28 19.73
N ASN A 77 -9.18 -15.70 18.61
CA ASN A 77 -8.07 -16.64 18.59
C ASN A 77 -6.70 -15.93 18.56
N TYR A 78 -6.67 -14.58 18.59
CA TYR A 78 -5.42 -13.83 18.63
C TYR A 78 -4.62 -14.19 19.88
N ARG A 79 -3.32 -14.44 19.69
CA ARG A 79 -2.36 -14.69 20.77
C ARG A 79 -1.15 -13.79 20.55
N ARG A 80 -0.86 -12.92 21.51
CA ARG A 80 0.36 -12.12 21.47
C ARG A 80 1.57 -13.07 21.57
N ILE A 81 2.57 -12.85 20.71
CA ILE A 81 3.82 -13.61 20.77
C ILE A 81 4.64 -13.07 21.93
N ASP A 82 4.79 -13.88 22.99
CA ASP A 82 5.69 -13.61 24.11
C ASP A 82 6.92 -14.54 24.02
N TYR A 83 8.13 -13.97 24.17
CA TYR A 83 9.40 -14.69 24.15
C TYR A 83 9.94 -14.94 25.57
N PRO A 84 10.66 -16.05 25.82
CA PRO A 84 11.12 -17.07 24.87
C PRO A 84 10.05 -18.11 24.55
N MET A 85 9.87 -18.43 23.27
CA MET A 85 8.93 -19.46 22.83
C MET A 85 9.46 -20.85 23.23
N GLY A 86 8.82 -21.48 24.21
CA GLY A 86 9.02 -22.91 24.50
C GLY A 86 8.63 -23.77 23.29
N ALA A 87 9.20 -24.96 23.16
CA ALA A 87 9.13 -25.87 21.99
C ALA A 87 7.72 -26.33 21.54
N SER A 88 6.64 -25.77 22.10
CA SER A 88 5.28 -25.97 21.62
C SER A 88 4.97 -24.97 20.51
N MET A 89 4.81 -25.48 19.28
CA MET A 89 4.31 -24.74 18.13
C MET A 89 2.97 -24.08 18.51
N PRO A 90 2.87 -22.74 18.63
CA PRO A 90 1.61 -22.12 19.02
C PRO A 90 0.59 -22.35 17.90
N PRO A 91 -0.70 -22.55 18.23
CA PRO A 91 -1.78 -22.42 17.26
C PRO A 91 -1.65 -21.05 16.59
N ASP A 92 -1.27 -21.08 15.31
CA ASP A 92 -1.23 -19.99 14.36
C ASP A 92 -0.99 -18.59 14.96
N ALA A 93 0.20 -18.38 15.54
CA ALA A 93 0.66 -17.09 16.08
C ALA A 93 0.76 -15.96 15.03
N SER A 94 0.31 -16.21 13.80
CA SER A 94 0.24 -15.24 12.73
C SER A 94 -1.02 -14.38 12.82
N LEU A 95 -2.12 -14.87 13.39
CA LEU A 95 -3.46 -14.29 13.20
C LEU A 95 -3.56 -12.77 13.50
N PRO A 96 -4.33 -11.99 12.70
CA PRO A 96 -4.56 -10.57 12.95
C PRO A 96 -5.38 -10.35 14.23
N TYR A 97 -5.06 -9.31 15.00
CA TYR A 97 -5.79 -8.90 16.22
C TYR A 97 -7.11 -8.20 15.89
N LEU A 98 -7.09 -7.20 15.01
CA LEU A 98 -8.23 -6.41 14.55
C LEU A 98 -8.67 -6.88 13.16
N LEU A 99 -9.97 -7.09 12.96
CA LEU A 99 -10.55 -7.68 11.73
C LEU A 99 -11.63 -6.79 11.12
N GLY A 100 -11.35 -6.16 9.98
CA GLY A 100 -12.33 -5.32 9.31
C GLY A 100 -11.76 -4.59 8.11
N VAL A 101 -12.32 -3.40 7.87
CA VAL A 101 -11.91 -2.50 6.80
C VAL A 101 -11.49 -1.17 7.43
N GLY A 102 -10.25 -0.77 7.20
CA GLY A 102 -9.74 0.55 7.55
C GLY A 102 -9.78 1.46 6.33
N TRP A 103 -10.40 2.62 6.48
CA TRP A 103 -10.59 3.62 5.44
C TRP A 103 -9.64 4.77 5.69
N TYR A 104 -8.76 5.04 4.73
CA TYR A 104 -7.81 6.13 4.75
C TYR A 104 -8.25 7.20 3.76
N ARG A 105 -8.26 8.45 4.18
CA ARG A 105 -8.63 9.59 3.36
C ARG A 105 -7.52 10.64 3.36
N LYS A 106 -7.20 11.15 2.17
CA LYS A 106 -6.25 12.26 1.98
C LYS A 106 -6.76 13.19 0.89
N THR A 107 -6.60 14.48 1.11
CA THR A 107 -6.84 15.50 0.10
C THR A 107 -5.52 15.99 -0.48
N ILE A 108 -5.45 16.13 -1.79
CA ILE A 108 -4.28 16.60 -2.53
C ILE A 108 -4.67 17.74 -3.46
N TYR A 109 -3.81 18.75 -3.59
CA TYR A 109 -4.00 19.79 -4.60
C TYR A 109 -3.23 19.40 -5.86
N ILE A 110 -3.90 19.42 -7.03
CA ILE A 110 -3.25 19.15 -8.31
C ILE A 110 -3.15 20.45 -9.10
N PRO A 111 -1.94 20.97 -9.37
CA PRO A 111 -1.74 22.17 -10.17
C PRO A 111 -2.25 22.04 -11.61
N THR A 112 -2.70 23.15 -12.22
CA THR A 112 -3.23 23.17 -13.59
C THR A 112 -2.17 22.85 -14.66
N ASP A 113 -0.91 23.18 -14.39
CA ASP A 113 0.23 22.91 -15.27
C ASP A 113 0.55 21.42 -15.44
N TRP A 114 -0.07 20.54 -14.65
CA TRP A 114 0.11 19.09 -14.78
C TRP A 114 -0.88 18.43 -15.75
N GLN A 115 -1.76 19.19 -16.40
CA GLN A 115 -2.79 18.64 -17.29
C GLN A 115 -2.22 17.83 -18.47
N GLU A 116 -1.00 18.13 -18.90
CA GLU A 116 -0.30 17.40 -19.97
C GLU A 116 0.67 16.31 -19.44
N ARG A 117 0.60 15.99 -18.14
CA ARG A 117 1.44 15.00 -17.46
C ARG A 117 0.65 13.73 -17.15
N GLU A 118 1.37 12.62 -17.02
CA GLU A 118 0.82 11.39 -16.47
C GLU A 118 1.01 11.42 -14.95
N ILE A 119 -0.09 11.27 -14.20
CA ILE A 119 -0.09 11.30 -12.74
C ILE A 119 -0.51 9.92 -12.25
N THR A 120 0.40 9.24 -11.55
CA THR A 120 0.18 7.88 -11.03
C THR A 120 0.31 7.88 -9.51
N LEU A 121 -0.66 7.28 -8.82
CA LEU A 121 -0.55 6.97 -7.39
C LEU A 121 0.20 5.65 -7.23
N TYR A 122 1.25 5.67 -6.41
CA TYR A 122 1.98 4.47 -5.98
C TYR A 122 1.66 4.18 -4.52
N VAL A 123 1.30 2.92 -4.24
CA VAL A 123 1.12 2.41 -2.88
C VAL A 123 2.11 1.26 -2.68
N GLY A 124 3.04 1.44 -1.74
CA GLY A 124 4.16 0.51 -1.58
C GLY A 124 3.80 -0.87 -1.02
N GLY A 125 2.65 -0.99 -0.36
CA GLY A 125 2.15 -2.26 0.15
C GLY A 125 1.02 -2.10 1.15
N VAL A 126 0.07 -3.03 1.07
CA VAL A 126 -1.03 -3.22 2.02
C VAL A 126 -0.98 -4.66 2.55
N VAL A 127 -1.72 -5.02 3.59
CA VAL A 127 -1.58 -6.36 4.17
C VAL A 127 -2.31 -7.45 3.35
N LEU A 128 -3.42 -7.11 2.69
CA LEU A 128 -4.21 -8.10 1.92
C LEU A 128 -4.89 -7.50 0.68
N GLU A 129 -5.95 -6.73 0.91
CA GLU A 129 -6.76 -6.10 -0.15
C GLU A 129 -6.78 -4.59 -0.01
N ALA A 130 -6.84 -3.91 -1.14
CA ALA A 130 -7.09 -2.49 -1.19
C ALA A 130 -8.04 -2.09 -2.32
N TRP A 131 -8.85 -1.07 -2.04
CA TRP A 131 -9.64 -0.36 -3.04
C TRP A 131 -9.28 1.11 -2.98
N VAL A 132 -9.16 1.76 -4.14
CA VAL A 132 -8.79 3.16 -4.26
C VAL A 132 -9.89 3.92 -4.97
N TRP A 133 -10.35 5.00 -4.35
CA TRP A 133 -11.24 5.98 -4.95
C TRP A 133 -10.52 7.29 -5.18
N LEU A 134 -10.89 7.94 -6.28
CA LEU A 134 -10.55 9.32 -6.58
C LEU A 134 -11.85 10.10 -6.77
N ASN A 135 -12.04 11.15 -5.97
CA ASN A 135 -13.21 12.03 -6.05
C ASN A 135 -14.56 11.27 -6.01
N GLY A 136 -14.62 10.18 -5.24
CA GLY A 136 -15.80 9.32 -5.09
C GLY A 136 -15.93 8.19 -6.12
N GLU A 137 -15.06 8.12 -7.13
CA GLU A 137 -15.09 7.07 -8.15
C GLU A 137 -14.05 5.99 -7.87
N LEU A 138 -14.46 4.71 -7.92
CA LEU A 138 -13.57 3.58 -7.72
C LEU A 138 -12.65 3.41 -8.94
N ILE A 139 -11.35 3.61 -8.75
CA ILE A 139 -10.36 3.56 -9.84
C ILE A 139 -9.45 2.32 -9.77
N LYS A 140 -9.38 1.64 -8.63
CA LYS A 140 -8.56 0.43 -8.47
C LYS A 140 -9.10 -0.51 -7.42
N TYR A 141 -9.05 -1.81 -7.73
CA TYR A 141 -9.02 -2.89 -6.77
C TYR A 141 -7.66 -3.59 -6.85
N HIS A 142 -7.09 -3.94 -5.71
CA HIS A 142 -5.83 -4.64 -5.58
C HIS A 142 -5.96 -5.80 -4.60
N LEU A 143 -5.68 -7.01 -5.08
CA LEU A 143 -5.45 -8.21 -4.29
C LEU A 143 -4.03 -8.68 -4.56
N GLY A 144 -3.12 -8.39 -3.64
CA GLY A 144 -1.71 -8.71 -3.84
C GLY A 144 -0.93 -8.83 -2.55
N HIS A 145 -1.62 -8.90 -1.41
CA HIS A 145 -0.99 -8.88 -0.09
C HIS A 145 0.01 -7.73 -0.03
N SER A 146 1.27 -8.06 0.21
CA SER A 146 2.41 -7.18 0.43
C SER A 146 3.09 -6.65 -0.84
N THR A 147 2.47 -6.78 -2.00
CA THR A 147 3.04 -6.28 -3.26
C THR A 147 2.66 -4.81 -3.49
N PRO A 148 3.58 -3.99 -3.99
CA PRO A 148 3.26 -2.63 -4.38
C PRO A 148 2.31 -2.62 -5.59
N PHE A 149 1.50 -1.56 -5.70
CA PHE A 149 0.64 -1.37 -6.86
C PHE A 149 0.55 0.11 -7.25
N GLU A 150 0.16 0.31 -8.50
CA GLU A 150 0.01 1.63 -9.12
C GLU A 150 -1.37 1.77 -9.76
N VAL A 151 -1.87 3.00 -9.76
CA VAL A 151 -3.09 3.39 -10.47
C VAL A 151 -2.90 4.77 -11.10
N SER A 152 -3.26 4.91 -12.38
CA SER A 152 -3.29 6.22 -13.05
C SER A 152 -4.47 7.03 -12.54
N LEU A 153 -4.24 8.29 -12.18
CA LEU A 153 -5.27 9.19 -11.68
C LEU A 153 -5.89 10.06 -12.80
N GLY A 154 -5.20 10.16 -13.95
CA GLY A 154 -5.33 11.26 -14.92
C GLY A 154 -6.72 11.51 -15.52
N GLU A 155 -7.57 10.50 -15.65
CA GLU A 155 -8.91 10.66 -16.24
C GLU A 155 -9.89 11.34 -15.29
N ASN A 156 -9.71 11.17 -13.97
CA ASN A 156 -10.69 11.57 -12.96
C ASN A 156 -10.19 12.72 -12.08
N LEU A 157 -9.01 13.26 -12.39
CA LEU A 157 -8.39 14.38 -11.68
C LEU A 157 -9.02 15.72 -12.06
N ARG A 158 -9.24 16.55 -11.05
CA ARG A 158 -9.64 17.95 -11.18
C ARG A 158 -8.40 18.83 -11.07
N TYR A 159 -7.94 19.35 -12.19
CA TYR A 159 -6.77 20.22 -12.27
C TYR A 159 -7.08 21.62 -11.74
N GLY A 160 -6.15 22.22 -10.99
CA GLY A 160 -6.35 23.50 -10.32
C GLY A 160 -7.18 23.42 -9.04
N GLU A 161 -7.58 22.22 -8.61
CA GLU A 161 -8.49 21.97 -7.48
C GLU A 161 -7.92 20.96 -6.47
N VAL A 162 -8.61 20.86 -5.32
CA VAL A 162 -8.36 19.81 -4.34
C VAL A 162 -9.10 18.54 -4.76
N ASN A 163 -8.37 17.44 -4.81
CA ASN A 163 -8.85 16.10 -5.11
C ASN A 163 -8.83 15.26 -3.83
N GLU A 164 -9.75 14.31 -3.74
CA GLU A 164 -9.86 13.39 -2.60
C GLU A 164 -9.44 11.98 -3.03
N ILE A 165 -8.49 11.41 -2.30
CA ILE A 165 -8.11 10.01 -2.40
C ILE A 165 -8.65 9.29 -1.17
N ILE A 166 -9.39 8.20 -1.40
CA ILE A 166 -9.79 7.26 -0.35
C ILE A 166 -9.19 5.90 -0.66
N ILE A 167 -8.57 5.26 0.32
CA ILE A 167 -8.04 3.91 0.23
C ILE A 167 -8.70 3.07 1.32
N ALA A 168 -9.47 2.05 0.95
CA ALA A 168 -9.96 1.05 1.89
C ALA A 168 -8.97 -0.12 1.92
N VAL A 169 -8.56 -0.56 3.11
CA VAL A 169 -7.73 -1.75 3.32
C VAL A 169 -8.52 -2.76 4.14
N ALA A 170 -8.68 -3.97 3.62
CA ALA A 170 -9.41 -5.04 4.31
C ALA A 170 -8.51 -6.24 4.59
N ASN A 171 -8.76 -6.91 5.72
CA ASN A 171 -8.09 -8.16 6.12
C ASN A 171 -9.07 -9.30 6.42
N THR A 172 -10.31 -9.18 5.95
CA THR A 172 -11.45 -10.05 6.29
C THR A 172 -11.65 -11.22 5.33
N ARG A 173 -10.97 -11.22 4.19
CA ARG A 173 -11.11 -12.28 3.19
C ARG A 173 -10.64 -13.62 3.75
N THR A 174 -11.45 -14.66 3.52
CA THR A 174 -11.25 -16.00 4.10
C THR A 174 -10.83 -17.05 3.09
N ASP A 175 -10.92 -16.77 1.79
CA ASP A 175 -10.46 -17.70 0.76
C ASP A 175 -8.92 -17.73 0.74
N ARG A 176 -8.36 -18.93 0.58
CA ARG A 176 -6.95 -19.22 0.88
C ARG A 176 -6.08 -19.02 -0.37
N LEU A 177 -6.01 -17.81 -0.90
CA LEU A 177 -5.17 -17.48 -2.05
C LEU A 177 -3.73 -17.15 -1.60
N GLY A 178 -2.86 -18.17 -1.53
CA GLY A 178 -1.42 -17.99 -1.28
C GLY A 178 -1.06 -17.78 0.20
N CYS A 179 0.25 -17.92 0.51
CA CYS A 179 0.85 -18.04 1.85
C CYS A 179 -0.06 -17.67 3.03
N VAL A 180 -0.28 -18.67 3.89
CA VAL A 180 -1.03 -18.71 5.16
C VAL A 180 -0.49 -17.69 6.19
N ILE A 181 -0.52 -16.41 5.84
CA ILE A 181 -0.07 -15.33 6.71
C ILE A 181 -1.28 -14.43 6.91
N ARG A 182 -2.32 -15.01 7.53
CA ARG A 182 -3.29 -14.22 8.28
C ARG A 182 -2.44 -13.48 9.31
N GLY A 183 -2.19 -12.20 9.08
CA GLY A 183 -1.29 -11.35 9.84
C GLY A 183 0.18 -11.50 9.47
N PHE A 184 0.64 -10.69 8.49
CA PHE A 184 2.05 -10.60 8.11
C PHE A 184 2.88 -10.26 9.34
N LYS A 185 3.70 -11.20 9.82
CA LYS A 185 4.44 -11.08 11.09
C LYS A 185 3.54 -10.80 12.32
N GLY A 186 2.28 -11.23 12.31
CA GLY A 186 1.35 -11.01 13.43
C GLY A 186 0.58 -9.69 13.40
N PHE A 187 0.74 -8.87 12.34
CA PHE A 187 0.05 -7.57 12.22
C PHE A 187 -1.32 -7.67 11.56
N SER A 188 -2.30 -6.96 12.10
CA SER A 188 -3.69 -6.93 11.65
C SER A 188 -3.84 -6.46 10.20
N ALA A 189 -3.52 -5.20 9.94
CA ALA A 189 -3.53 -4.61 8.60
C ALA A 189 -2.79 -3.26 8.62
N GLY A 190 -2.78 -2.55 7.49
CA GLY A 190 -2.14 -1.25 7.39
C GLY A 190 -1.74 -0.91 5.96
N ILE A 191 -1.55 0.38 5.69
CA ILE A 191 -0.72 0.84 4.58
C ILE A 191 0.68 1.01 5.17
N TYR A 192 1.49 -0.06 5.13
CA TYR A 192 2.72 -0.14 5.93
C TYR A 192 3.99 0.26 5.14
N ARG A 193 3.83 0.65 3.87
CA ARG A 193 4.91 1.21 3.04
C ARG A 193 4.47 2.54 2.43
N THR A 194 5.45 3.31 1.98
CA THR A 194 5.27 4.66 1.47
C THR A 194 4.19 4.77 0.39
N VAL A 195 3.49 5.89 0.42
CA VAL A 195 2.53 6.29 -0.61
C VAL A 195 3.01 7.60 -1.22
N TYR A 196 3.03 7.68 -2.54
CA TYR A 196 3.44 8.90 -3.23
C TYR A 196 2.81 8.99 -4.61
N ILE A 197 2.79 10.21 -5.15
CA ILE A 197 2.40 10.49 -6.53
C ILE A 197 3.64 10.58 -7.39
N LYS A 198 3.61 9.93 -8.55
CA LYS A 198 4.57 10.09 -9.64
C LYS A 198 3.97 11.01 -10.69
N VAL A 199 4.70 12.05 -11.06
CA VAL A 199 4.37 12.92 -12.19
C VAL A 199 5.42 12.71 -13.27
N THR A 200 5.00 12.25 -14.44
CA THR A 200 5.88 11.96 -15.58
C THR A 200 5.36 12.61 -16.86
N GLY A 201 6.16 12.58 -17.94
CA GLY A 201 5.64 12.86 -19.28
C GLY A 201 4.65 11.78 -19.76
N LYS A 202 3.98 12.03 -20.89
CA LYS A 202 3.04 11.09 -21.51
C LYS A 202 3.70 9.80 -22.00
N ALA A 203 4.97 9.86 -22.40
CA ALA A 203 5.75 8.69 -22.79
C ALA A 203 6.46 8.10 -21.56
N ARG A 204 6.32 6.78 -21.34
CA ARG A 204 7.01 6.05 -20.27
C ARG A 204 7.51 4.68 -20.73
N ILE A 205 8.63 4.23 -20.17
CA ILE A 205 9.06 2.84 -20.21
C ILE A 205 8.21 2.08 -19.19
N LYS A 206 7.37 1.15 -19.66
CA LYS A 206 6.47 0.37 -18.79
C LYS A 206 7.23 -0.69 -17.98
N ASP A 207 8.19 -1.36 -18.62
CA ASP A 207 8.97 -2.45 -18.01
C ASP A 207 10.31 -2.58 -18.73
N CYS A 208 11.34 -3.05 -18.02
CA CYS A 208 12.66 -3.34 -18.56
C CYS A 208 13.22 -4.58 -17.87
N TYR A 209 13.38 -5.65 -18.63
CA TYR A 209 13.97 -6.89 -18.14
C TYR A 209 15.39 -7.02 -18.67
N ILE A 210 16.37 -7.08 -17.75
CA ILE A 210 17.79 -7.24 -18.08
C ILE A 210 18.20 -8.66 -17.69
N TYR A 211 18.64 -9.43 -18.69
CA TYR A 211 19.19 -10.77 -18.48
C TYR A 211 20.65 -10.82 -18.93
N PRO A 212 21.62 -10.78 -18.01
CA PRO A 212 23.03 -10.90 -18.38
C PRO A 212 23.35 -12.35 -18.74
N SER A 213 23.77 -12.61 -19.98
CA SER A 213 24.36 -13.89 -20.36
C SER A 213 25.89 -13.79 -20.24
N TYR A 214 26.47 -14.63 -19.38
CA TYR A 214 27.91 -14.86 -19.41
C TYR A 214 28.24 -15.69 -20.66
N LEU A 215 28.87 -15.09 -21.66
CA LEU A 215 29.65 -15.87 -22.62
C LEU A 215 30.87 -16.40 -21.87
N ARG A 216 30.82 -17.68 -21.50
CA ARG A 216 32.01 -18.42 -21.09
C ARG A 216 32.90 -18.47 -22.33
N SER A 217 33.97 -17.67 -22.37
CA SER A 217 34.98 -17.83 -23.42
C SER A 217 35.62 -19.20 -23.18
N ASP A 218 35.41 -20.12 -24.09
CA ASP A 218 36.18 -21.35 -24.14
C ASP A 218 37.66 -20.96 -24.18
N TYR A 219 38.40 -21.37 -23.15
CA TYR A 219 39.85 -21.35 -23.20
C TYR A 219 40.28 -22.33 -24.28
N ILE A 220 40.53 -21.81 -25.48
CA ILE A 220 41.36 -22.51 -26.47
C ILE A 220 42.78 -22.49 -25.89
N TYR A 221 43.19 -23.61 -25.29
CA TYR A 221 44.60 -23.89 -25.06
C TYR A 221 45.25 -24.08 -26.45
N SER A 222 45.88 -23.04 -26.98
CA SER A 222 46.93 -23.21 -27.99
C SER A 222 48.22 -23.56 -27.25
N GLY A 223 48.36 -24.82 -26.85
CA GLY A 223 49.64 -25.40 -26.46
C GLY A 223 50.26 -26.06 -27.69
N SER A 224 51.25 -25.40 -28.28
CA SER A 224 52.03 -25.87 -29.41
C SER A 224 52.77 -27.17 -29.10
N ASP A 225 52.84 -28.05 -30.10
CA ASP A 225 53.84 -29.11 -30.19
C ASP A 225 55.24 -28.58 -29.89
N ASN A 226 55.98 -29.29 -29.04
CA ASN A 226 57.42 -29.38 -29.16
C ASN A 226 57.89 -30.72 -28.57
N GLU A 227 58.25 -31.62 -29.49
CA GLU A 227 59.13 -32.75 -29.26
C GLU A 227 60.46 -32.28 -28.63
N ASN A 228 60.96 -32.99 -27.62
CA ASN A 228 62.34 -33.46 -27.47
C ASN A 228 62.67 -33.83 -26.00
N LYS A 229 62.61 -35.12 -25.67
CA LYS A 229 63.75 -35.95 -25.24
C LYS A 229 63.33 -37.37 -24.91
#